data_AF-C5KM57-F1
#
_entry.id   AF-C5KM57-F1
#
_cell.length_a   1.000
_cell.length_b   1.000
_cell.length_c   1.000
_cell.angle_alpha   90.00
_cell.angle_beta   90.00
_cell.angle_gamma   90.00
#
_symmetry.space_group_name_H-M   'P 1'
#
loop_
_entity.id
_entity.type
_entity.pdbx_description
1 polymer ?
#
loop_
_entity_poly.entity_id
_entity_poly.type
_entity_poly.pdbx_seq_one_letter_code
_entity_poly.pdbx_strand_id
1 'polypeptide(L)'
;MWGCASCYSAAAEEDGSREHIVEIVKKVMVEFFRRDGIGFESRHVSNIVWSLGTIQLPLSRDFLLRLLSACTAVSDDFKDQEDANTIWGLARLSAAAPAADEGIHAIRKYIIGRVLRRTDWGVLRPEEFGMVLWGVAVGVGSEADTIVLERLARAASALGRRMATEPSSHRAIANVLWAFASLRYADDNLLRFISLTSPTVARSGSGRHLSNVVCALSDLGCALPDELLDAAIKACSYPPSNATGRHAAGLLRAVAASVNRREVGAAELVPLVATVWKFYDGEGEATARQLFIASLWSSLCTPSPLMTDRKEIEMVVSGAMQGFAVDDAASSRIHGDVAMALRRIVGPKMLVETSAYGLSVDIGLGGSDSDWFHAGHGLPRTGFSAGF
;
A
#
# COMPACT_ATOMS: atom_id res chain seq x y z
N MET A 1 -18.08 -21.46 -4.09
CA MET A 1 -17.41 -20.38 -3.33
C MET A 1 -16.02 -20.09 -3.87
N TRP A 2 -15.01 -20.96 -3.64
CA TRP A 2 -13.64 -20.71 -4.12
C TRP A 2 -13.57 -20.33 -5.61
N GLY A 3 -14.12 -21.16 -6.50
CA GLY A 3 -14.17 -20.86 -7.94
C GLY A 3 -14.91 -19.56 -8.27
N CYS A 4 -16.02 -19.28 -7.58
CA CYS A 4 -16.79 -18.05 -7.75
C CYS A 4 -15.95 -16.80 -7.46
N ALA A 5 -15.25 -16.76 -6.32
CA ALA A 5 -14.42 -15.62 -5.95
C ALA A 5 -13.16 -15.48 -6.81
N SER A 6 -12.58 -16.59 -7.28
CA SER A 6 -11.49 -16.57 -8.26
C SER A 6 -11.94 -15.97 -9.60
N CYS A 7 -13.11 -16.40 -10.12
CA CYS A 7 -13.68 -15.81 -11.32
C CYS A 7 -14.07 -14.34 -11.11
N TYR A 8 -14.59 -13.98 -9.93
CA TYR A 8 -14.93 -12.59 -9.60
C TYR A 8 -13.72 -11.65 -9.72
N SER A 9 -12.58 -12.10 -9.20
CA SER A 9 -11.33 -11.32 -9.24
C SER A 9 -10.75 -11.17 -10.65
N ALA A 10 -11.07 -12.10 -11.55
CA ALA A 10 -10.62 -12.10 -12.94
C ALA A 10 -11.61 -11.42 -13.90
N ALA A 11 -12.88 -11.26 -13.51
CA ALA A 11 -13.92 -10.70 -14.35
C ALA A 11 -13.74 -9.17 -14.51
N ALA A 12 -13.86 -8.70 -15.75
CA ALA A 12 -14.02 -7.29 -16.07
C ALA A 12 -15.34 -6.76 -15.47
N GLU A 13 -15.36 -5.48 -15.11
CA GLU A 13 -16.54 -4.85 -14.48
C GLU A 13 -17.74 -4.71 -15.42
N GLU A 14 -17.53 -4.78 -16.73
CA GLU A 14 -18.51 -4.35 -17.72
C GLU A 14 -19.40 -5.47 -18.32
N ASP A 15 -19.13 -6.75 -18.05
CA ASP A 15 -19.77 -7.88 -18.78
C ASP A 15 -20.79 -8.70 -17.97
N GLY A 16 -21.43 -8.14 -16.93
CA GLY A 16 -22.53 -8.80 -16.19
C GLY A 16 -22.16 -10.07 -15.39
N SER A 17 -20.92 -10.55 -15.54
CA SER A 17 -20.42 -11.81 -14.98
C SER A 17 -20.24 -11.71 -13.46
N ARG A 18 -19.90 -10.52 -12.95
CA ARG A 18 -19.77 -10.27 -11.51
C ARG A 18 -21.12 -10.39 -10.82
N GLU A 19 -22.21 -9.90 -11.42
CA GLU A 19 -23.57 -9.98 -10.89
C GLU A 19 -24.02 -11.43 -10.73
N HIS A 20 -23.81 -12.25 -11.77
CA HIS A 20 -24.17 -13.67 -11.72
C HIS A 20 -23.39 -14.42 -10.63
N ILE A 21 -22.09 -14.13 -10.50
CA ILE A 21 -21.25 -14.70 -9.44
C ILE A 21 -21.77 -14.29 -8.05
N VAL A 22 -22.14 -13.02 -7.88
CA VAL A 22 -22.70 -12.52 -6.62
C VAL A 22 -24.02 -13.22 -6.29
N GLU A 23 -24.87 -13.51 -7.28
CA GLU A 23 -26.12 -14.24 -7.06
C GLU A 23 -25.86 -15.67 -6.56
N ILE A 24 -24.90 -16.38 -7.16
CA ILE A 24 -24.48 -17.72 -6.70
C ILE A 24 -23.97 -17.66 -5.26
N VAL A 25 -23.13 -16.66 -4.94
CA VAL A 25 -22.58 -16.48 -3.60
C VAL A 25 -23.70 -16.19 -2.59
N LYS A 26 -24.67 -15.35 -2.92
CA LYS A 26 -25.85 -15.08 -2.07
C LYS A 26 -26.66 -16.35 -1.80
N LYS A 27 -26.83 -17.24 -2.77
CA LYS A 27 -27.52 -18.54 -2.56
C LYS A 27 -26.78 -19.42 -1.54
N VAL A 28 -25.45 -19.48 -1.64
CA VAL A 28 -24.63 -20.19 -0.65
C VAL A 28 -24.70 -19.54 0.73
N MET A 29 -24.70 -18.21 0.81
CA MET A 29 -24.89 -17.48 2.07
C MET A 29 -26.25 -17.80 2.71
N VAL A 30 -27.33 -17.82 1.94
CA VAL A 30 -28.66 -18.20 2.44
C VAL A 30 -28.64 -19.61 3.02
N GLU A 31 -28.05 -20.57 2.32
CA GLU A 31 -27.98 -21.95 2.82
C GLU A 31 -27.08 -22.08 4.05
N PHE A 32 -25.94 -21.39 4.08
CA PHE A 32 -25.07 -21.32 5.24
C PHE A 32 -25.80 -20.75 6.46
N PHE A 33 -26.54 -19.65 6.26
CA PHE A 33 -27.32 -19.01 7.31
C PHE A 33 -28.46 -19.90 7.79
N ARG A 34 -29.18 -20.56 6.87
CA ARG A 34 -30.29 -21.49 7.19
C ARG A 34 -29.84 -22.66 8.04
N ARG A 35 -28.60 -23.13 7.87
CA ARG A 35 -28.03 -24.23 8.66
C ARG A 35 -27.30 -23.75 9.91
N ASP A 36 -27.30 -22.46 10.21
CA ASP A 36 -26.50 -21.88 11.30
C ASP A 36 -25.00 -22.19 11.19
N GLY A 37 -24.50 -22.43 9.97
CA GLY A 37 -23.13 -22.90 9.74
C GLY A 37 -22.85 -24.36 10.14
N ILE A 38 -23.87 -25.11 10.60
CA ILE A 38 -23.75 -26.51 11.02
C ILE A 38 -23.60 -27.43 9.79
N GLY A 39 -22.73 -28.43 9.91
CA GLY A 39 -22.45 -29.41 8.87
C GLY A 39 -21.50 -28.92 7.78
N PHE A 40 -20.91 -27.74 7.93
CA PHE A 40 -19.84 -27.25 7.07
C PHE A 40 -18.48 -27.66 7.64
N GLU A 41 -17.74 -28.48 6.92
CA GLU A 41 -16.34 -28.80 7.24
C GLU A 41 -15.42 -27.57 7.19
N SER A 42 -14.24 -27.70 7.81
CA SER A 42 -13.22 -26.66 7.92
C SER A 42 -12.85 -26.03 6.57
N ARG A 43 -12.70 -26.85 5.53
CA ARG A 43 -12.47 -26.40 4.15
C ARG A 43 -13.60 -25.59 3.54
N HIS A 44 -14.85 -25.86 3.92
CA HIS A 44 -16.00 -25.12 3.40
C HIS A 44 -16.07 -23.74 4.05
N VAL A 45 -15.90 -23.69 5.38
CA VAL A 45 -15.93 -22.45 6.14
C VAL A 45 -14.81 -21.51 5.70
N SER A 46 -13.57 -22.00 5.59
CA SER A 46 -12.44 -21.16 5.16
C SER A 46 -12.62 -20.60 3.74
N ASN A 47 -13.18 -21.39 2.82
CA ASN A 47 -13.46 -20.94 1.47
C ASN A 47 -14.61 -19.92 1.42
N ILE A 48 -15.62 -20.05 2.28
CA ILE A 48 -16.67 -19.03 2.43
C ILE A 48 -16.04 -17.73 2.93
N VAL A 49 -15.25 -17.77 4.00
CA VAL A 49 -14.55 -16.60 4.56
C VAL A 49 -13.67 -15.93 3.51
N TRP A 50 -12.87 -16.71 2.80
CA TRP A 50 -12.02 -16.20 1.73
C TRP A 50 -12.83 -15.57 0.61
N SER A 51 -13.88 -16.24 0.12
CA SER A 51 -14.75 -15.69 -0.93
C SER A 51 -15.43 -14.39 -0.52
N LEU A 52 -15.93 -14.30 0.71
CA LEU A 52 -16.56 -13.08 1.21
C LEU A 52 -15.54 -11.95 1.36
N GLY A 53 -14.34 -12.24 1.86
CA GLY A 53 -13.24 -11.27 1.92
C GLY A 53 -12.73 -10.83 0.55
N THR A 54 -12.82 -11.67 -0.47
CA THR A 54 -12.47 -11.33 -1.85
C THR A 54 -13.54 -10.42 -2.48
N ILE A 55 -14.81 -10.81 -2.39
CA ILE A 55 -15.93 -10.15 -3.08
C ILE A 55 -16.41 -8.89 -2.35
N GLN A 56 -16.24 -8.82 -1.02
CA GLN A 56 -16.58 -7.65 -0.21
C GLN A 56 -18.07 -7.25 -0.29
N LEU A 57 -18.97 -8.24 -0.26
CA LEU A 57 -20.40 -8.00 -0.17
C LEU A 57 -20.79 -7.38 1.18
N PRO A 58 -21.82 -6.52 1.25
CA PRO A 58 -22.40 -6.11 2.51
C PRO A 58 -22.95 -7.33 3.29
N LEU A 59 -22.49 -7.51 4.52
CA LEU A 59 -22.90 -8.61 5.40
C LEU A 59 -23.68 -8.07 6.60
N SER A 60 -24.80 -8.72 6.95
CA SER A 60 -25.51 -8.39 8.18
C SER A 60 -24.71 -8.84 9.41
N ARG A 61 -24.93 -8.15 10.52
CA ARG A 61 -24.34 -8.50 11.83
C ARG A 61 -24.56 -9.95 12.20
N ASP A 62 -25.79 -10.44 12.05
CA ASP A 62 -26.15 -11.82 12.39
C ASP A 62 -25.44 -12.85 11.51
N PHE A 63 -25.28 -12.55 10.21
CA PHE A 63 -24.53 -13.42 9.32
C PHE A 63 -23.06 -13.50 9.73
N LEU A 64 -22.45 -12.35 10.05
CA LEU A 64 -21.06 -12.29 10.53
C LEU A 64 -20.88 -13.10 11.82
N LEU A 65 -21.75 -12.95 12.81
CA LEU A 65 -21.66 -13.72 14.05
C LEU A 65 -21.75 -15.23 13.82
N ARG A 66 -22.65 -15.68 12.93
CA ARG A 66 -22.76 -17.09 12.56
C ARG A 66 -21.54 -17.60 11.81
N LEU A 67 -21.01 -16.80 10.89
CA LEU A 67 -19.78 -17.13 10.17
C LEU A 67 -18.60 -17.30 11.14
N LEU A 68 -18.45 -16.39 12.09
CA LEU A 68 -17.39 -16.43 13.09
C LEU A 68 -17.57 -17.59 14.09
N SER A 69 -18.80 -17.90 14.47
CA SER A 69 -19.13 -19.09 15.26
C SER A 69 -18.70 -20.37 14.52
N ALA A 70 -19.06 -20.50 13.25
CA ALA A 70 -18.65 -21.64 12.43
C ALA A 70 -17.12 -21.73 12.29
N CYS A 71 -16.43 -20.60 12.07
CA CYS A 71 -14.96 -20.56 12.05
C CYS A 71 -14.37 -21.08 13.36
N THR A 72 -14.92 -20.65 14.49
CA THR A 72 -14.48 -21.07 15.82
C THR A 72 -14.74 -22.56 16.07
N ALA A 73 -15.83 -23.10 15.53
CA ALA A 73 -16.18 -24.51 15.70
C ALA A 73 -15.24 -25.46 14.93
N VAL A 74 -14.72 -25.03 13.79
CA VAL A 74 -13.93 -25.90 12.88
C VAL A 74 -12.44 -25.55 12.79
N SER A 75 -11.98 -24.53 13.52
CA SER A 75 -10.60 -24.05 13.37
C SER A 75 -9.53 -25.04 13.82
N ASP A 76 -9.89 -25.97 14.71
CA ASP A 76 -8.96 -27.00 15.18
C ASP A 76 -8.69 -28.04 14.08
N ASP A 77 -9.55 -28.09 13.06
CA ASP A 77 -9.43 -28.94 11.87
C ASP A 77 -8.87 -28.18 10.64
N PHE A 78 -8.38 -26.95 10.82
CA PHE A 78 -7.73 -26.21 9.73
C PHE A 78 -6.39 -26.84 9.35
N LYS A 79 -6.15 -26.91 8.04
CA LYS A 79 -4.84 -27.19 7.48
C LYS A 79 -4.27 -25.90 6.92
N ASP A 80 -3.09 -26.00 6.32
CA ASP A 80 -2.29 -24.89 5.82
C ASP A 80 -3.09 -23.88 4.96
N GLN A 81 -3.91 -24.39 4.03
CA GLN A 81 -4.72 -23.54 3.17
C GLN A 81 -5.89 -22.89 3.93
N GLU A 82 -6.57 -23.64 4.81
CA GLU A 82 -7.68 -23.12 5.59
C GLU A 82 -7.24 -22.02 6.57
N ASP A 83 -6.07 -22.17 7.18
CA ASP A 83 -5.44 -21.13 8.03
C ASP A 83 -5.22 -19.84 7.24
N ALA A 84 -4.55 -19.94 6.09
CA ALA A 84 -4.24 -18.81 5.23
C ALA A 84 -5.51 -18.11 4.71
N ASN A 85 -6.49 -18.89 4.24
CA ASN A 85 -7.76 -18.39 3.75
C ASN A 85 -8.55 -17.66 4.85
N THR A 86 -8.58 -18.23 6.05
CA THR A 86 -9.34 -17.66 7.17
C THR A 86 -8.69 -16.37 7.67
N ILE A 87 -7.38 -16.35 7.91
CA ILE A 87 -6.66 -15.15 8.34
C ILE A 87 -6.84 -14.03 7.31
N TRP A 88 -6.60 -14.31 6.03
CA TRP A 88 -6.68 -13.32 4.98
C TRP A 88 -8.10 -12.80 4.77
N GLY A 89 -9.08 -13.71 4.69
CA GLY A 89 -10.48 -13.35 4.45
C GLY A 89 -11.07 -12.56 5.62
N LEU A 90 -10.79 -12.97 6.86
CA LEU A 90 -11.18 -12.18 8.03
C LEU A 90 -10.51 -10.81 8.00
N ALA A 91 -9.20 -10.71 7.76
CA ALA A 91 -8.52 -9.41 7.72
C ALA A 91 -9.12 -8.45 6.68
N ARG A 92 -9.47 -8.96 5.49
CA ARG A 92 -10.13 -8.16 4.46
C ARG A 92 -11.53 -7.70 4.84
N LEU A 93 -12.32 -8.55 5.49
CA LEU A 93 -13.63 -8.15 6.00
C LEU A 93 -13.51 -7.04 7.07
N SER A 94 -12.39 -6.95 7.81
CA SER A 94 -12.09 -5.81 8.68
C SER A 94 -11.88 -4.52 7.91
N ALA A 95 -11.06 -4.59 6.86
CA ALA A 95 -10.59 -3.40 6.17
C ALA A 95 -11.73 -2.65 5.48
N ALA A 96 -12.76 -3.36 5.02
CA ALA A 96 -13.91 -2.75 4.35
C ALA A 96 -14.98 -2.20 5.30
N ALA A 97 -15.02 -2.65 6.55
CA ALA A 97 -15.95 -2.17 7.57
C ALA A 97 -15.22 -2.03 8.91
N PRO A 98 -14.42 -0.96 9.09
CA PRO A 98 -13.64 -0.74 10.30
C PRO A 98 -14.56 -0.68 11.53
N ALA A 99 -14.51 -1.73 12.34
CA ALA A 99 -14.96 -1.86 13.73
C ALA A 99 -16.11 -0.94 14.23
N ALA A 100 -17.27 -0.95 13.57
CA ALA A 100 -18.48 -0.40 14.19
C ALA A 100 -19.04 -1.31 15.31
N ASP A 101 -18.59 -2.58 15.37
CA ASP A 101 -19.03 -3.58 16.36
C ASP A 101 -17.82 -4.22 17.06
N GLU A 102 -17.61 -3.85 18.32
CA GLU A 102 -16.51 -4.36 19.16
C GLU A 102 -16.58 -5.88 19.38
N GLY A 103 -17.79 -6.46 19.46
CA GLY A 103 -17.97 -7.89 19.66
C GLY A 103 -17.51 -8.71 18.45
N ILE A 104 -17.87 -8.27 17.24
CA ILE A 104 -17.38 -8.88 15.99
C ILE A 104 -15.86 -8.75 15.89
N HIS A 105 -15.30 -7.61 16.26
CA HIS A 105 -13.86 -7.40 16.27
C HIS A 105 -13.15 -8.37 17.24
N ALA A 106 -13.64 -8.51 18.47
CA ALA A 106 -13.07 -9.40 19.48
C ALA A 106 -13.08 -10.88 19.04
N ILE A 107 -14.19 -11.37 18.49
CA ILE A 107 -14.29 -12.77 18.02
C ILE A 107 -13.31 -13.01 16.86
N ARG A 108 -13.19 -12.06 15.93
CA ARG A 108 -12.26 -12.15 14.80
C ARG A 108 -10.82 -12.21 15.27
N LYS A 109 -10.44 -11.33 16.21
CA LYS A 109 -9.11 -11.34 16.83
C LYS A 109 -8.83 -12.65 17.55
N TYR A 110 -9.82 -13.22 18.24
CA TYR A 110 -9.70 -14.52 18.88
C TYR A 110 -9.42 -15.65 17.88
N ILE A 111 -10.15 -15.69 16.75
CA ILE A 111 -9.94 -16.70 15.71
C ILE A 111 -8.54 -16.54 15.08
N ILE A 112 -8.16 -15.31 14.69
CA ILE A 112 -6.83 -15.04 14.12
C ILE A 112 -5.76 -15.43 15.14
N GLY A 113 -5.88 -15.02 16.40
CA GLY A 113 -4.95 -15.38 17.47
C GLY A 113 -4.86 -16.88 17.70
N ARG A 114 -5.97 -17.61 17.60
CA ARG A 114 -6.00 -19.08 17.67
C ARG A 114 -5.21 -19.70 16.52
N VAL A 115 -5.47 -19.31 15.29
CA VAL A 115 -4.72 -19.80 14.12
C VAL A 115 -3.23 -19.48 14.28
N LEU A 116 -2.90 -18.27 14.75
CA LEU A 116 -1.53 -17.85 15.04
C LEU A 116 -0.85 -18.62 16.19
N ARG A 117 -1.54 -19.47 16.95
CA ARG A 117 -0.88 -20.36 17.93
C ARG A 117 -0.08 -21.47 17.27
N ARG A 118 -0.39 -21.83 16.01
CA ARG A 118 0.39 -22.80 15.23
C ARG A 118 1.88 -22.42 15.19
N THR A 119 2.78 -23.40 15.26
CA THR A 119 4.24 -23.17 15.39
C THR A 119 5.05 -23.46 14.14
N ASP A 120 4.54 -24.28 13.23
CA ASP A 120 5.24 -24.84 12.08
C ASP A 120 4.99 -24.07 10.77
N TRP A 121 4.92 -22.74 10.84
CA TRP A 121 4.68 -21.87 9.66
C TRP A 121 5.66 -22.08 8.49
N GLY A 122 6.84 -22.64 8.75
CA GLY A 122 7.86 -22.90 7.74
C GLY A 122 7.54 -24.01 6.74
N VAL A 123 6.44 -24.76 6.93
CA VAL A 123 6.02 -25.84 6.00
C VAL A 123 5.03 -25.35 4.93
N LEU A 124 4.35 -24.23 5.16
CA LEU A 124 3.34 -23.67 4.26
C LEU A 124 3.91 -23.42 2.88
N ARG A 125 3.05 -23.44 1.85
CA ARG A 125 3.44 -22.95 0.52
C ARG A 125 3.73 -21.45 0.58
N PRO A 126 4.60 -20.91 -0.30
CA PRO A 126 4.99 -19.50 -0.25
C PRO A 126 3.77 -18.56 -0.27
N GLU A 127 2.79 -18.86 -1.11
CA GLU A 127 1.57 -18.06 -1.27
C GLU A 127 0.68 -18.07 -0.03
N GLU A 128 0.53 -19.22 0.63
CA GLU A 128 -0.22 -19.33 1.88
C GLU A 128 0.46 -18.52 2.98
N PHE A 129 1.79 -18.63 3.09
CA PHE A 129 2.56 -17.87 4.06
C PHE A 129 2.48 -16.36 3.82
N GLY A 130 2.56 -15.92 2.56
CA GLY A 130 2.36 -14.53 2.18
C GLY A 130 0.96 -14.02 2.51
N MET A 131 -0.08 -14.83 2.32
CA MET A 131 -1.46 -14.50 2.71
C MET A 131 -1.62 -14.38 4.22
N VAL A 132 -1.03 -15.30 4.99
CA VAL A 132 -1.01 -15.23 6.46
C VAL A 132 -0.39 -13.93 6.91
N LEU A 133 0.83 -13.60 6.45
CA LEU A 133 1.51 -12.38 6.87
C LEU A 133 0.76 -11.10 6.48
N TRP A 134 0.23 -11.04 5.26
CA TRP A 134 -0.62 -9.93 4.85
C TRP A 134 -1.83 -9.77 5.78
N GLY A 135 -2.50 -10.88 6.10
CA GLY A 135 -3.68 -10.86 6.97
C GLY A 135 -3.35 -10.53 8.42
N VAL A 136 -2.16 -10.86 8.93
CA VAL A 136 -1.68 -10.40 10.24
C VAL A 136 -1.49 -8.87 10.23
N ALA A 137 -0.79 -8.35 9.22
CA ALA A 137 -0.55 -6.91 9.10
C ALA A 137 -1.83 -6.09 8.99
N VAL A 138 -2.83 -6.56 8.24
CA VAL A 138 -4.11 -5.85 8.05
C VAL A 138 -5.13 -6.12 9.15
N GLY A 139 -5.20 -7.36 9.62
CA GLY A 139 -6.23 -7.80 10.56
C GLY A 139 -5.89 -7.56 12.03
N VAL A 140 -4.59 -7.57 12.38
CA VAL A 140 -4.09 -7.37 13.74
C VAL A 140 -3.32 -6.06 13.86
N GLY A 141 -2.50 -5.72 12.85
CA GLY A 141 -1.76 -4.46 12.82
C GLY A 141 -0.81 -4.30 14.01
N SER A 142 -0.75 -3.10 14.59
CA SER A 142 0.16 -2.77 15.70
C SER A 142 -0.07 -3.57 16.99
N GLU A 143 -1.19 -4.30 17.09
CA GLU A 143 -1.49 -5.16 18.23
C GLU A 143 -0.87 -6.57 18.12
N ALA A 144 -0.11 -6.83 17.06
CA ALA A 144 0.55 -8.12 16.87
C ALA A 144 1.64 -8.32 17.94
N ASP A 145 1.55 -9.44 18.67
CA ASP A 145 2.51 -9.80 19.71
C ASP A 145 3.90 -10.09 19.11
N THR A 146 4.93 -9.48 19.69
CA THR A 146 6.33 -9.62 19.28
C THR A 146 6.79 -11.08 19.18
N ILE A 147 6.37 -11.96 20.08
CA ILE A 147 6.71 -13.40 20.05
C ILE A 147 6.13 -14.06 18.79
N VAL A 148 4.95 -13.63 18.36
CA VAL A 148 4.33 -14.10 17.12
C VAL A 148 5.12 -13.60 15.91
N LEU A 149 5.54 -12.33 15.92
CA LEU A 149 6.34 -11.73 14.85
C LEU A 149 7.72 -12.39 14.71
N GLU A 150 8.43 -12.63 15.82
CA GLU A 150 9.70 -13.37 15.84
C GLU A 150 9.58 -14.78 15.25
N ARG A 151 8.51 -15.48 15.59
CA ARG A 151 8.24 -16.82 15.06
C ARG A 151 7.92 -16.79 13.56
N LEU A 152 7.14 -15.82 13.11
CA LEU A 152 6.84 -15.65 11.69
C LEU A 152 8.09 -15.24 10.91
N ALA A 153 8.97 -14.41 11.48
CA ALA A 153 10.24 -14.03 10.85
C ALA A 153 11.19 -15.24 10.73
N ARG A 154 11.28 -16.09 11.76
CA ARG A 154 11.98 -17.39 11.68
C ARG A 154 11.42 -18.29 10.57
N ALA A 155 10.10 -18.36 10.44
CA ALA A 155 9.47 -19.13 9.36
C ALA A 155 9.76 -18.54 7.97
N ALA A 156 9.75 -17.20 7.83
CA ALA A 156 10.14 -16.52 6.61
C ALA A 156 11.58 -16.89 6.21
N SER A 157 12.53 -16.77 7.14
CA SER A 157 13.94 -17.17 6.96
C SER A 157 14.09 -18.63 6.50
N ALA A 158 13.34 -19.56 7.11
CA ALA A 158 13.35 -20.97 6.72
C ALA A 158 12.82 -21.20 5.30
N LEU A 159 11.77 -20.47 4.90
CA LEU A 159 11.18 -20.51 3.56
C LEU A 159 12.01 -19.77 2.51
N GLY A 160 12.86 -18.82 2.92
CA GLY A 160 13.58 -17.91 2.05
C GLY A 160 14.37 -18.59 0.95
N ARG A 161 15.04 -19.72 1.24
CA ARG A 161 15.78 -20.48 0.21
C ARG A 161 14.87 -21.06 -0.87
N ARG A 162 13.72 -21.61 -0.50
CA ARG A 162 12.75 -22.17 -1.47
C ARG A 162 12.15 -21.05 -2.32
N MET A 163 11.76 -19.94 -1.67
CA MET A 163 11.21 -18.77 -2.37
C MET A 163 12.24 -18.11 -3.30
N ALA A 164 13.52 -18.15 -2.96
CA ALA A 164 14.60 -17.63 -3.78
C ALA A 164 14.85 -18.43 -5.08
N THR A 165 14.41 -19.69 -5.12
CA THR A 165 14.56 -20.58 -6.29
C THR A 165 13.32 -20.66 -7.17
N GLU A 166 12.20 -20.09 -6.74
CA GLU A 166 10.90 -20.21 -7.41
C GLU A 166 10.41 -18.83 -7.87
N PRO A 167 10.48 -18.48 -9.18
CA PRO A 167 10.00 -17.19 -9.68
C PRO A 167 8.53 -16.90 -9.40
N SER A 168 7.70 -17.93 -9.23
CA SER A 168 6.30 -17.80 -8.80
C SER A 168 6.16 -17.20 -7.39
N SER A 169 7.21 -17.23 -6.57
CA SER A 169 7.19 -16.72 -5.19
C SER A 169 7.31 -15.20 -5.07
N HIS A 170 7.50 -14.44 -6.15
CA HIS A 170 7.69 -12.98 -6.06
C HIS A 170 6.53 -12.26 -5.35
N ARG A 171 5.29 -12.68 -5.59
CA ARG A 171 4.12 -12.11 -4.90
C ARG A 171 4.17 -12.39 -3.40
N ALA A 172 4.49 -13.63 -3.03
CA ALA A 172 4.62 -14.02 -1.65
C ALA A 172 5.77 -13.27 -0.93
N ILE A 173 6.93 -13.12 -1.58
CA ILE A 173 8.06 -12.32 -1.05
C ILE A 173 7.62 -10.87 -0.83
N ALA A 174 6.96 -10.25 -1.80
CA ALA A 174 6.45 -8.89 -1.67
C ALA A 174 5.45 -8.75 -0.51
N ASN A 175 4.53 -9.71 -0.34
CA ASN A 175 3.58 -9.70 0.77
C ASN A 175 4.25 -9.88 2.14
N VAL A 176 5.25 -10.78 2.24
CA VAL A 176 6.03 -10.99 3.46
C VAL A 176 6.71 -9.70 3.88
N LEU A 177 7.46 -9.07 2.97
CA LEU A 177 8.21 -7.85 3.25
C LEU A 177 7.29 -6.67 3.55
N TRP A 178 6.22 -6.50 2.76
CA TRP A 178 5.23 -5.46 3.01
C TRP A 178 4.55 -5.62 4.37
N ALA A 179 4.23 -6.84 4.78
CA ALA A 179 3.62 -7.09 6.07
C ALA A 179 4.55 -6.70 7.23
N PHE A 180 5.81 -7.13 7.19
CA PHE A 180 6.79 -6.75 8.22
C PHE A 180 7.07 -5.24 8.25
N ALA A 181 7.13 -4.59 7.08
CA ALA A 181 7.24 -3.13 6.98
C ALA A 181 6.04 -2.42 7.62
N SER A 182 4.82 -2.89 7.32
CA SER A 182 3.58 -2.34 7.88
C SER A 182 3.48 -2.55 9.40
N LEU A 183 3.99 -3.69 9.88
CA LEU A 183 4.07 -4.04 11.30
C LEU A 183 5.27 -3.37 12.01
N ARG A 184 6.13 -2.67 11.27
CA ARG A 184 7.37 -2.03 11.77
C ARG A 184 8.26 -3.00 12.56
N TYR A 185 8.36 -4.23 12.08
CA TYR A 185 9.12 -5.29 12.74
C TYR A 185 10.26 -5.79 11.84
N ALA A 186 11.48 -5.84 12.38
CA ALA A 186 12.64 -6.45 11.76
C ALA A 186 13.53 -7.13 12.79
N ASP A 187 14.06 -8.29 12.42
CA ASP A 187 15.07 -9.02 13.18
C ASP A 187 16.07 -9.69 12.22
N ASP A 188 17.08 -10.39 12.76
CA ASP A 188 18.09 -11.10 11.96
C ASP A 188 17.50 -12.14 11.00
N ASN A 189 16.34 -12.73 11.33
CA ASN A 189 15.67 -13.69 10.45
C ASN A 189 15.06 -12.97 9.24
N LEU A 190 14.42 -11.83 9.45
CA LEU A 190 13.90 -11.01 8.36
C LEU A 190 15.04 -10.48 7.48
N LEU A 191 16.14 -10.00 8.07
CA LEU A 191 17.31 -9.55 7.31
C LEU A 191 17.89 -10.69 6.46
N ARG A 192 17.99 -11.90 7.01
CA ARG A 192 18.39 -13.09 6.26
C ARG A 192 17.42 -13.42 5.13
N PHE A 193 16.11 -13.31 5.36
CA PHE A 193 15.11 -13.51 4.33
C PHE A 193 15.26 -12.50 3.17
N ILE A 194 15.48 -11.22 3.49
CA ILE A 194 15.75 -10.16 2.51
C ILE A 194 16.99 -10.52 1.67
N SER A 195 18.10 -10.87 2.31
CA SER A 195 19.34 -11.23 1.59
C SER A 195 19.17 -12.43 0.66
N LEU A 196 18.36 -13.42 1.06
CA LEU A 196 18.09 -14.60 0.24
C LEU A 196 17.19 -14.30 -0.96
N THR A 197 16.20 -13.40 -0.80
CA THR A 197 15.09 -13.26 -1.76
C THR A 197 15.22 -12.05 -2.68
N SER A 198 15.86 -10.96 -2.25
CA SER A 198 16.06 -9.76 -3.08
C SER A 198 16.69 -10.07 -4.45
N PRO A 199 17.74 -10.93 -4.57
CA PRO A 199 18.33 -11.24 -5.87
C PRO A 199 17.36 -11.90 -6.85
N THR A 200 16.45 -12.77 -6.39
CA THR A 200 15.48 -13.38 -7.31
C THR A 200 14.45 -12.38 -7.79
N VAL A 201 13.97 -11.50 -6.90
CA VAL A 201 13.01 -10.46 -7.27
C VAL A 201 13.65 -9.48 -8.25
N ALA A 202 14.92 -9.12 -8.05
CA ALA A 202 15.68 -8.27 -8.98
C ALA A 202 15.76 -8.88 -10.39
N ARG A 203 16.01 -10.20 -10.49
CA ARG A 203 16.19 -10.87 -11.79
C ARG A 203 14.90 -11.02 -12.61
N SER A 204 13.76 -11.28 -11.97
CA SER A 204 12.55 -11.67 -12.69
C SER A 204 11.22 -11.19 -12.07
N GLY A 205 11.29 -10.27 -11.12
CA GLY A 205 10.12 -9.60 -10.56
C GLY A 205 9.40 -8.72 -11.59
N SER A 206 8.09 -8.57 -11.42
CA SER A 206 7.34 -7.52 -12.13
C SER A 206 7.61 -6.16 -11.48
N GLY A 207 7.40 -5.06 -12.20
CA GLY A 207 7.50 -3.71 -11.65
C GLY A 207 6.63 -3.50 -10.41
N ARG A 208 5.45 -4.17 -10.34
CA ARG A 208 4.66 -4.26 -9.11
C ARG A 208 5.42 -4.93 -7.96
N HIS A 209 6.00 -6.12 -8.18
CA HIS A 209 6.71 -6.84 -7.12
C HIS A 209 7.98 -6.10 -6.69
N LEU A 210 8.76 -5.62 -7.66
CA LEU A 210 9.98 -4.84 -7.45
C LEU A 210 9.72 -3.58 -6.63
N SER A 211 8.77 -2.74 -7.05
CA SER A 211 8.42 -1.51 -6.31
C SER A 211 7.95 -1.80 -4.89
N ASN A 212 7.12 -2.83 -4.69
CA ASN A 212 6.65 -3.21 -3.35
C ASN A 212 7.80 -3.67 -2.44
N VAL A 213 8.74 -4.47 -2.96
CA VAL A 213 9.91 -4.90 -2.19
C VAL A 213 10.78 -3.70 -1.83
N VAL A 214 11.09 -2.82 -2.78
CA VAL A 214 11.89 -1.60 -2.51
C VAL A 214 11.19 -0.69 -1.49
N CYS A 215 9.87 -0.51 -1.60
CA CYS A 215 9.09 0.24 -0.60
C CYS A 215 9.20 -0.39 0.79
N ALA A 216 9.03 -1.71 0.90
CA ALA A 216 9.11 -2.40 2.17
C ALA A 216 10.50 -2.26 2.81
N LEU A 217 11.57 -2.42 2.03
CA LEU A 217 12.93 -2.22 2.54
C LEU A 217 13.18 -0.78 2.99
N SER A 218 12.69 0.20 2.22
CA SER A 218 12.74 1.61 2.60
C SER A 218 12.01 1.89 3.91
N ASP A 219 10.80 1.36 4.07
CA ASP A 219 9.97 1.57 5.27
C ASP A 219 10.55 0.87 6.51
N LEU A 220 11.29 -0.23 6.31
CA LEU A 220 12.06 -0.93 7.34
C LEU A 220 13.42 -0.27 7.65
N GLY A 221 13.83 0.75 6.86
CA GLY A 221 15.15 1.37 7.00
C GLY A 221 16.32 0.46 6.61
N CYS A 222 16.06 -0.58 5.81
CA CYS A 222 17.08 -1.50 5.31
C CYS A 222 17.86 -0.90 4.13
N ALA A 223 19.06 -1.44 3.88
CA ALA A 223 19.81 -1.13 2.68
C ALA A 223 19.02 -1.56 1.43
N LEU A 224 19.02 -0.73 0.39
CA LEU A 224 18.48 -1.09 -0.92
C LEU A 224 19.61 -1.71 -1.76
N PRO A 225 19.53 -3.00 -2.14
CA PRO A 225 20.51 -3.60 -3.04
C PRO A 225 20.46 -2.94 -4.42
N ASP A 226 21.62 -2.59 -4.98
CA ASP A 226 21.73 -1.89 -6.27
C ASP A 226 21.02 -2.64 -7.40
N GLU A 227 21.24 -3.95 -7.53
CA GLU A 227 20.57 -4.78 -8.56
C GLU A 227 19.04 -4.73 -8.46
N LEU A 228 18.51 -4.70 -7.23
CA LEU A 228 17.06 -4.63 -6.98
C LEU A 228 16.53 -3.24 -7.35
N LEU A 229 17.25 -2.19 -6.97
CA LEU A 229 16.89 -0.81 -7.29
C LEU A 229 16.92 -0.56 -8.80
N ASP A 230 17.96 -1.02 -9.49
CA ASP A 230 18.11 -0.91 -10.95
C ASP A 230 16.96 -1.61 -11.68
N ALA A 231 16.65 -2.84 -11.27
CA ALA A 231 15.54 -3.60 -11.83
C ALA A 231 14.20 -2.89 -11.59
N ALA A 232 13.98 -2.35 -10.39
CA ALA A 232 12.76 -1.62 -10.05
C ALA A 232 12.60 -0.34 -10.88
N ILE A 233 13.66 0.48 -10.98
CA ILE A 233 13.66 1.70 -11.80
C ILE A 233 13.36 1.35 -13.25
N LYS A 234 14.06 0.36 -13.82
CA LYS A 234 13.84 -0.07 -15.20
C LYS A 234 12.41 -0.55 -15.45
N ALA A 235 11.86 -1.39 -14.56
CA ALA A 235 10.52 -1.97 -14.73
C ALA A 235 9.39 -0.96 -14.55
N CYS A 236 9.61 0.11 -13.76
CA CYS A 236 8.64 1.17 -13.52
C CYS A 236 8.85 2.41 -14.43
N SER A 237 9.94 2.47 -15.19
CA SER A 237 10.23 3.54 -16.16
C SER A 237 9.36 3.45 -17.41
N TYR A 238 9.06 4.58 -18.03
CA TYR A 238 8.20 4.63 -19.22
C TYR A 238 8.91 4.09 -20.47
N PRO A 239 8.21 3.31 -21.33
CA PRO A 239 6.91 2.69 -21.09
C PRO A 239 7.03 1.53 -20.07
N PRO A 240 6.18 1.48 -19.02
CA PRO A 240 6.33 0.46 -17.98
C PRO A 240 5.96 -0.92 -18.51
N SER A 241 6.73 -1.94 -18.13
CA SER A 241 6.49 -3.32 -18.59
C SER A 241 5.25 -3.96 -17.96
N ASN A 242 4.98 -3.66 -16.69
CA ASN A 242 3.92 -4.27 -15.87
C ASN A 242 3.74 -3.55 -14.51
N ALA A 243 3.98 -2.23 -14.50
CA ALA A 243 3.75 -1.36 -13.36
C ALA A 243 2.63 -0.36 -13.70
N THR A 244 1.94 0.13 -12.66
CA THR A 244 0.98 1.25 -12.79
C THR A 244 1.59 2.51 -12.19
N GLY A 245 0.95 3.68 -12.38
CA GLY A 245 1.40 4.94 -11.79
C GLY A 245 1.67 4.82 -10.29
N ARG A 246 0.77 4.17 -9.54
CA ARG A 246 0.93 3.96 -8.09
C ARG A 246 2.26 3.29 -7.71
N HIS A 247 2.71 2.32 -8.52
CA HIS A 247 3.91 1.54 -8.24
C HIS A 247 5.16 2.39 -8.51
N ALA A 248 5.16 3.17 -9.58
CA ALA A 248 6.21 4.13 -9.88
C ALA A 248 6.33 5.22 -8.80
N ALA A 249 5.20 5.76 -8.30
CA ALA A 249 5.21 6.72 -7.20
C ALA A 249 5.68 6.12 -5.88
N GLY A 250 5.23 4.92 -5.55
CA GLY A 250 5.74 4.19 -4.38
C GLY A 250 7.25 4.03 -4.45
N LEU A 251 7.78 3.63 -5.60
CA LEU A 251 9.22 3.50 -5.84
C LEU A 251 9.94 4.84 -5.67
N LEU A 252 9.45 5.93 -6.26
CA LEU A 252 10.03 7.27 -6.10
C LEU A 252 10.11 7.70 -4.62
N ARG A 253 9.02 7.51 -3.86
CA ARG A 253 9.00 7.77 -2.42
C ARG A 253 10.06 6.94 -1.69
N ALA A 254 10.14 5.65 -2.00
CA ALA A 254 11.08 4.73 -1.36
C ALA A 254 12.54 5.10 -1.67
N VAL A 255 12.84 5.47 -2.92
CA VAL A 255 14.16 5.98 -3.31
C VAL A 255 14.48 7.25 -2.54
N ALA A 256 13.55 8.21 -2.46
CA ALA A 256 13.79 9.45 -1.72
C ALA A 256 14.02 9.22 -0.22
N ALA A 257 13.26 8.32 0.40
CA ALA A 257 13.32 8.07 1.85
C ALA A 257 14.50 7.18 2.29
N SER A 258 15.04 6.35 1.41
CA SER A 258 16.07 5.37 1.77
C SER A 258 17.46 5.99 1.85
N VAL A 259 18.02 6.13 3.06
CA VAL A 259 19.37 6.70 3.23
C VAL A 259 20.49 5.75 2.75
N ASN A 260 20.24 4.45 2.78
CA ASN A 260 21.22 3.42 2.44
C ASN A 260 20.94 2.83 1.04
N ARG A 261 21.24 3.61 0.00
CA ARG A 261 21.07 3.27 -1.41
C ARG A 261 22.22 3.88 -2.23
N ARG A 262 22.49 3.36 -3.43
CA ARG A 262 23.34 4.08 -4.39
C ARG A 262 22.72 5.41 -4.81
N GLU A 263 23.55 6.31 -5.32
CA GLU A 263 23.10 7.54 -5.93
C GLU A 263 22.20 7.23 -7.15
N VAL A 264 21.07 7.92 -7.24
CA VAL A 264 20.10 7.80 -8.35
C VAL A 264 20.00 9.15 -9.04
N GLY A 265 20.37 9.18 -10.32
CA GLY A 265 20.48 10.42 -11.07
C GLY A 265 19.18 10.86 -11.75
N ALA A 266 19.16 12.11 -12.22
CA ALA A 266 18.06 12.69 -13.00
C ALA A 266 17.62 11.83 -14.19
N ALA A 267 18.57 11.25 -14.93
CA ALA A 267 18.29 10.40 -16.10
C ALA A 267 17.48 9.14 -15.76
N GLU A 268 17.59 8.65 -14.53
CA GLU A 268 16.86 7.46 -14.04
C GLU A 268 15.49 7.84 -13.48
N LEU A 269 15.38 9.04 -12.89
CA LEU A 269 14.15 9.54 -12.29
C LEU A 269 13.15 10.08 -13.32
N VAL A 270 13.61 10.73 -14.39
CA VAL A 270 12.73 11.32 -15.42
C VAL A 270 11.78 10.30 -16.05
N PRO A 271 12.23 9.12 -16.52
CA PRO A 271 11.32 8.10 -17.07
C PRO A 271 10.35 7.52 -16.04
N LEU A 272 10.75 7.49 -14.76
CA LEU A 272 9.91 7.00 -13.66
C LEU A 272 8.79 8.00 -13.32
N VAL A 273 9.12 9.29 -13.31
CA VAL A 273 8.14 10.39 -13.18
C VAL A 273 7.19 10.41 -14.38
N ALA A 274 7.68 10.19 -15.60
CA ALA A 274 6.82 10.10 -16.79
C ALA A 274 5.77 8.98 -16.66
N THR A 275 6.12 7.83 -16.09
CA THR A 275 5.14 6.78 -15.76
C THR A 275 4.09 7.28 -14.76
N VAL A 276 4.50 7.97 -13.70
CA VAL A 276 3.54 8.55 -12.74
C VAL A 276 2.53 9.46 -13.42
N TRP A 277 2.99 10.41 -14.25
CA TRP A 277 2.13 11.34 -14.97
C TRP A 277 1.18 10.65 -15.94
N LYS A 278 1.66 9.61 -16.64
CA LYS A 278 0.84 8.93 -17.64
C LYS A 278 -0.42 8.26 -17.06
N PHE A 279 -0.39 7.88 -15.80
CA PHE A 279 -1.50 7.22 -15.10
C PHE A 279 -2.18 8.12 -14.07
N TYR A 280 -1.81 9.41 -14.01
CA TYR A 280 -2.27 10.34 -12.99
C TYR A 280 -3.79 10.53 -12.98
N ASP A 281 -4.38 10.88 -14.13
CA ASP A 281 -5.82 11.19 -14.24
C ASP A 281 -6.74 9.98 -13.98
N GLY A 282 -6.21 8.76 -14.09
CA GLY A 282 -6.96 7.51 -13.98
C GLY A 282 -6.86 6.81 -12.62
N GLU A 283 -6.03 7.31 -11.70
CA GLU A 283 -5.79 6.68 -10.41
C GLU A 283 -6.49 7.51 -9.32
N GLY A 284 -7.44 6.90 -8.61
CA GLY A 284 -8.32 7.60 -7.65
C GLY A 284 -7.58 8.48 -6.64
N GLU A 285 -8.33 9.37 -5.99
CA GLU A 285 -7.82 10.54 -5.27
C GLU A 285 -6.62 10.27 -4.34
N ALA A 286 -6.70 9.29 -3.43
CA ALA A 286 -5.60 8.96 -2.53
C ALA A 286 -4.32 8.53 -3.27
N THR A 287 -4.46 7.87 -4.42
CA THR A 287 -3.34 7.51 -5.29
C THR A 287 -2.80 8.75 -6.00
N ALA A 288 -3.66 9.62 -6.52
CA ALA A 288 -3.25 10.91 -7.09
C ALA A 288 -2.41 11.75 -6.11
N ARG A 289 -2.76 11.73 -4.81
CA ARG A 289 -1.94 12.37 -3.75
C ARG A 289 -0.53 11.80 -3.63
N GLN A 290 -0.39 10.47 -3.64
CA GLN A 290 0.91 9.82 -3.58
C GLN A 290 1.75 10.08 -4.85
N LEU A 291 1.09 10.08 -6.02
CA LEU A 291 1.69 10.42 -7.30
C LEU A 291 2.23 11.86 -7.29
N PHE A 292 1.47 12.80 -6.73
CA PHE A 292 1.86 14.20 -6.61
C PHE A 292 3.08 14.42 -5.70
N ILE A 293 3.07 13.85 -4.49
CA ILE A 293 4.21 13.92 -3.57
C ILE A 293 5.47 13.34 -4.23
N ALA A 294 5.35 12.21 -4.92
CA ALA A 294 6.46 11.58 -5.63
C ALA A 294 7.03 12.46 -6.76
N SER A 295 6.17 13.08 -7.57
CA SER A 295 6.58 14.02 -8.63
C SER A 295 7.31 15.25 -8.07
N LEU A 296 6.83 15.81 -6.95
CA LEU A 296 7.47 16.94 -6.28
C LEU A 296 8.85 16.54 -5.71
N TRP A 297 8.93 15.44 -4.98
CA TRP A 297 10.19 14.98 -4.37
C TRP A 297 11.24 14.56 -5.39
N SER A 298 10.84 13.93 -6.50
CA SER A 298 11.77 13.54 -7.57
C SER A 298 12.49 14.74 -8.18
N SER A 299 11.79 15.86 -8.33
CA SER A 299 12.38 17.11 -8.82
C SER A 299 13.35 17.74 -7.81
N LEU A 300 13.20 17.43 -6.52
CA LEU A 300 13.97 17.98 -5.40
C LEU A 300 15.18 17.10 -4.99
N CYS A 301 15.17 15.80 -5.29
CA CYS A 301 16.19 14.82 -4.83
C CYS A 301 17.39 14.64 -5.78
N THR A 302 17.57 15.52 -6.78
CA THR A 302 18.67 15.43 -7.76
C THR A 302 19.87 16.30 -7.33
N PRO A 303 21.14 15.87 -7.54
CA PRO A 303 22.33 16.59 -7.06
C PRO A 303 22.48 18.02 -7.60
N SER A 304 21.97 18.24 -8.80
CA SER A 304 21.47 19.55 -9.24
C SER A 304 19.96 19.49 -9.14
N PRO A 305 19.27 20.46 -8.51
CA PRO A 305 17.82 20.54 -8.63
C PRO A 305 17.46 20.40 -10.10
N LEU A 306 16.62 19.43 -10.46
CA LEU A 306 16.11 19.28 -11.83
C LEU A 306 15.44 20.59 -12.31
N MET A 307 15.08 21.46 -11.37
CA MET A 307 14.62 22.82 -11.58
C MET A 307 15.38 23.77 -10.66
N THR A 308 16.35 24.47 -11.22
CA THR A 308 16.95 25.67 -10.61
C THR A 308 16.28 26.95 -11.11
N ASP A 309 15.52 26.85 -12.20
CA ASP A 309 14.79 27.98 -12.78
C ASP A 309 13.43 28.16 -12.12
N ARG A 310 13.18 29.40 -11.71
CA ARG A 310 11.97 29.81 -11.01
C ARG A 310 10.69 29.53 -11.80
N LYS A 311 10.69 29.69 -13.13
CA LYS A 311 9.51 29.42 -13.98
C LYS A 311 9.23 27.93 -14.11
N GLU A 312 10.26 27.10 -14.05
CA GLU A 312 10.09 25.65 -14.13
C GLU A 312 9.46 25.09 -12.84
N ILE A 313 9.92 25.56 -11.67
CA ILE A 313 9.31 25.23 -10.38
C ILE A 313 7.85 25.71 -10.36
N GLU A 314 7.58 26.94 -10.80
CA GLU A 314 6.22 27.49 -10.93
C GLU A 314 5.35 26.67 -11.87
N MET A 315 5.88 26.22 -13.01
CA MET A 315 5.15 25.40 -13.98
C MET A 315 4.83 24.00 -13.44
N VAL A 316 5.73 23.38 -12.69
CA VAL A 316 5.48 22.06 -12.07
C VAL A 316 4.51 22.17 -10.91
N VAL A 317 4.63 23.18 -10.05
CA VAL A 317 3.67 23.39 -8.94
C VAL A 317 2.30 23.80 -9.49
N SER A 318 2.24 24.72 -10.45
CA SER A 318 0.98 25.18 -11.07
C SER A 318 0.32 24.09 -11.91
N GLY A 319 1.10 23.37 -12.74
CA GLY A 319 0.61 22.26 -13.56
C GLY A 319 0.17 21.05 -12.72
N ALA A 320 0.86 20.78 -11.61
CA ALA A 320 0.45 19.72 -10.68
C ALA A 320 -0.77 20.09 -9.83
N MET A 321 -1.07 21.37 -9.66
CA MET A 321 -2.26 21.86 -8.94
C MET A 321 -3.45 22.15 -9.86
N GLN A 322 -3.25 22.12 -11.18
CA GLN A 322 -4.30 22.32 -12.17
C GLN A 322 -5.28 21.14 -12.15
N GLY A 323 -6.53 21.40 -11.76
CA GLY A 323 -7.60 20.39 -11.73
C GLY A 323 -8.02 19.90 -10.35
N PHE A 324 -7.39 20.37 -9.26
CA PHE A 324 -7.84 20.08 -7.90
C PHE A 324 -8.93 21.06 -7.45
N ALA A 325 -10.02 20.53 -6.87
CA ALA A 325 -11.00 21.35 -6.19
C ALA A 325 -10.41 21.91 -4.89
N VAL A 326 -10.58 23.22 -4.68
CA VAL A 326 -10.00 23.99 -3.56
C VAL A 326 -10.69 23.67 -2.23
N ASP A 327 -11.89 23.09 -2.28
CA ASP A 327 -12.85 23.11 -1.19
C ASP A 327 -12.99 21.77 -0.45
N ASP A 328 -12.15 20.77 -0.76
CA ASP A 328 -12.19 19.47 -0.08
C ASP A 328 -11.08 19.31 0.96
N ALA A 329 -11.42 18.67 2.09
CA ALA A 329 -10.52 18.48 3.24
C ALA A 329 -9.28 17.61 2.90
N ALA A 330 -9.32 16.92 1.77
CA ALA A 330 -8.18 16.31 1.13
C ALA A 330 -7.14 17.32 0.62
N SER A 331 -7.59 18.25 -0.22
CA SER A 331 -6.80 19.31 -0.86
C SER A 331 -6.06 20.11 0.19
N SER A 332 -6.74 20.53 1.26
CA SER A 332 -6.10 21.27 2.37
C SER A 332 -5.01 20.48 3.11
N ARG A 333 -5.14 19.15 3.24
CA ARG A 333 -4.12 18.30 3.86
C ARG A 333 -2.92 18.07 2.95
N ILE A 334 -3.16 17.87 1.66
CA ILE A 334 -2.12 17.79 0.61
C ILE A 334 -1.29 19.08 0.61
N HIS A 335 -1.97 20.21 0.69
CA HIS A 335 -1.34 21.52 0.78
C HIS A 335 -0.42 21.64 2.01
N GLY A 336 -0.81 21.08 3.16
CA GLY A 336 0.01 21.03 4.37
C GLY A 336 1.25 20.13 4.25
N ASP A 337 1.14 18.96 3.64
CA ASP A 337 2.25 18.00 3.49
C ASP A 337 3.35 18.55 2.56
N VAL A 338 2.96 19.19 1.46
CA VAL A 338 3.87 19.90 0.54
C VAL A 338 4.60 21.03 1.24
N ALA A 339 3.87 21.85 2.00
CA ALA A 339 4.44 22.95 2.76
C ALA A 339 5.49 22.46 3.76
N MET A 340 5.21 21.36 4.46
CA MET A 340 6.11 20.79 5.46
C MET A 340 7.40 20.23 4.84
N ALA A 341 7.30 19.56 3.69
CA ALA A 341 8.45 19.05 2.95
C ALA A 341 9.38 20.18 2.49
N LEU A 342 8.81 21.24 1.91
CA LEU A 342 9.58 22.37 1.39
C LEU A 342 10.20 23.23 2.52
N ARG A 343 9.49 23.43 3.66
CA ARG A 343 10.02 24.14 4.84
C ARG A 343 11.23 23.45 5.48
N ARG A 344 11.29 22.12 5.46
CA ARG A 344 12.45 21.36 5.98
C ARG A 344 13.74 21.59 5.18
N ILE A 345 13.62 21.95 3.90
CA ILE A 345 14.74 22.05 2.97
C ILE A 345 15.24 23.50 2.85
N VAL A 346 14.32 24.47 2.74
CA VAL A 346 14.67 25.89 2.55
C VAL A 346 14.86 26.63 3.89
N GLY A 347 14.51 25.99 5.00
CA GLY A 347 14.47 26.61 6.33
C GLY A 347 13.25 27.52 6.51
N PRO A 348 13.20 28.34 7.58
CA PRO A 348 12.01 29.12 7.98
C PRO A 348 11.59 30.23 7.00
N LYS A 349 12.22 30.34 5.81
CA LYS A 349 12.04 31.41 4.84
C LYS A 349 10.96 31.16 3.79
N MET A 350 10.13 30.13 3.97
CA MET A 350 9.08 29.76 3.03
C MET A 350 7.69 29.97 3.63
N LEU A 351 6.89 30.85 3.02
CA LEU A 351 5.49 31.03 3.35
C LEU A 351 4.65 30.15 2.41
N VAL A 352 3.66 29.47 2.97
CA VAL A 352 2.75 28.63 2.20
C VAL A 352 1.36 28.90 2.74
N GLU A 353 0.50 29.48 1.91
CA GLU A 353 -0.84 29.92 2.28
C GLU A 353 -1.88 29.31 1.34
N THR A 354 -3.04 28.94 1.87
CA THR A 354 -4.19 28.51 1.07
C THR A 354 -4.96 29.72 0.58
N SER A 355 -5.09 29.86 -0.74
CA SER A 355 -5.90 30.87 -1.43
C SER A 355 -7.24 30.28 -1.92
N ALA A 356 -8.16 31.15 -2.34
CA ALA A 356 -9.46 30.76 -2.90
C ALA A 356 -9.37 29.94 -4.21
N TYR A 357 -8.17 29.81 -4.79
CA TYR A 357 -7.91 29.07 -6.03
C TYR A 357 -6.87 27.94 -5.86
N GLY A 358 -6.55 27.55 -4.61
CA GLY A 358 -5.52 26.54 -4.28
C GLY A 358 -4.39 27.10 -3.42
N LEU A 359 -3.22 26.44 -3.33
CA LEU A 359 -2.06 26.99 -2.63
C LEU A 359 -1.43 28.19 -3.34
N SER A 360 -1.14 29.23 -2.56
CA SER A 360 -0.14 30.24 -2.88
C SER A 360 1.14 29.90 -2.10
N VAL A 361 2.23 29.65 -2.84
CA VAL A 361 3.53 29.37 -2.26
C VAL A 361 4.41 30.60 -2.46
N ASP A 362 4.84 31.22 -1.36
CA ASP A 362 5.77 32.34 -1.38
C ASP A 362 7.16 31.88 -0.93
N ILE A 363 8.10 31.91 -1.88
CA ILE A 363 9.49 31.55 -1.63
C ILE A 363 10.30 32.84 -1.49
N GLY A 364 10.63 33.24 -0.26
CA GLY A 364 11.49 34.39 0.02
C GLY A 364 12.90 33.96 0.38
N LEU A 365 13.94 34.65 -0.13
CA LEU A 365 15.33 34.43 0.28
C LEU A 365 15.79 35.43 1.36
N GLY A 366 14.91 35.86 2.26
CA GLY A 366 15.28 36.66 3.45
C GLY A 366 15.68 38.11 3.16
N GLY A 367 14.77 39.00 3.48
CA GLY A 367 14.86 40.46 3.49
C GLY A 367 13.44 41.03 3.57
N SER A 368 13.27 42.35 3.66
CA SER A 368 11.98 43.05 3.89
C SER A 368 10.83 42.61 2.96
N ASP A 369 9.58 42.99 3.27
CA ASP A 369 8.31 42.63 2.57
C ASP A 369 8.33 42.69 1.02
N SER A 370 9.32 43.35 0.43
CA SER A 370 9.62 43.37 -1.01
C SER A 370 10.23 42.08 -1.59
N ASP A 371 10.71 41.16 -0.74
CA ASP A 371 11.51 39.99 -1.15
C ASP A 371 10.69 38.69 -1.23
N TRP A 372 9.36 38.81 -1.14
CA TRP A 372 8.41 37.70 -1.22
C TRP A 372 7.74 37.66 -2.60
N PHE A 373 7.52 36.47 -3.14
CA PHE A 373 6.88 36.30 -4.45
C PHE A 373 5.74 35.27 -4.44
N HIS A 374 4.58 35.67 -4.97
CA HIS A 374 3.36 34.87 -5.01
C HIS A 374 3.28 33.92 -6.22
N ALA A 375 3.34 32.61 -5.98
CA ALA A 375 2.98 31.60 -6.97
C ALA A 375 1.47 31.27 -6.85
N GLY A 376 0.64 32.04 -7.55
CA GLY A 376 -0.81 31.85 -7.68
C GLY A 376 -1.34 32.76 -8.79
N HIS A 377 -2.31 32.32 -9.59
CA HIS A 377 -2.80 33.11 -10.73
C HIS A 377 -3.36 34.47 -10.29
N GLY A 378 -2.58 35.53 -10.56
CA GLY A 378 -3.02 36.89 -10.90
C GLY A 378 -3.71 37.71 -9.81
N LEU A 379 -2.94 38.54 -9.11
CA LEU A 379 -3.08 40.01 -9.06
C LEU A 379 -1.94 40.61 -8.19
N PRO A 380 -1.39 41.79 -8.52
CA PRO A 380 -0.46 42.48 -7.63
C PRO A 380 -1.21 43.02 -6.40
N ARG A 381 -0.54 43.05 -5.24
CA ARG A 381 -1.00 43.81 -4.07
C ARG A 381 -1.09 45.30 -4.42
N THR A 382 -2.23 45.73 -4.94
CA THR A 382 -2.61 47.14 -4.92
C THR A 382 -3.93 47.28 -4.19
N GLY A 383 -3.89 47.90 -3.01
CA GLY A 383 -5.08 48.47 -2.38
C GLY A 383 -5.48 47.88 -1.03
N PHE A 384 -4.60 47.94 -0.03
CA PHE A 384 -5.06 48.32 1.31
C PHE A 384 -4.20 49.49 1.77
N SER A 385 -4.69 50.69 1.45
CA SER A 385 -4.24 51.93 2.07
C SER A 385 -4.53 51.88 3.57
N ALA A 386 -3.56 52.38 4.34
CA ALA A 386 -3.67 52.65 5.75
C ALA A 386 -5.03 53.25 6.16
N GLY A 387 -5.58 52.72 7.25
CA GLY A 387 -6.71 53.27 7.98
C GLY A 387 -6.65 52.70 9.39
N PHE A 388 -6.03 53.49 10.27
CA PHE A 388 -5.92 53.44 11.74
C PHE A 388 -6.43 52.21 12.51
#